data_AF-A0A6N4V688-F1
#
_entry.id   AF-A0A6N4V688-F1
#
_cell.length_a   1.000
_cell.length_b   1.000
_cell.length_c   1.000
_cell.angle_alpha   90.00
_cell.angle_beta   90.00
_cell.angle_gamma   90.00
#
_symmetry.space_group_name_H-M   'P 1'
#
loop_
_entity.id
_entity.type
_entity.pdbx_description
1 polymer ?
#
loop_
_entity_poly.entity_id
_entity_poly.type
_entity_poly.pdbx_seq_one_letter_code
_entity_poly.pdbx_strand_id
1 'polypeptide(L)'
;MDAPNRALVTEAAAELLRTLQGRHGALMFHQSGGCCDGSSPMCYPDGDFVVGDRDVLLGVLDVGDGVPVWISGPQFEAWKHTQLVIDVVPGRGGGFSLEAPEGMRFLSRGRAFTDDENRALEQAAPVTGADYERGVRPPSHGTRVVSEGDAEFDAVCPLPQG
;
A
#
# COMPACT_ATOMS: atom_id res chain seq x y z
N MET A 1 14.06 8.34 -16.67
CA MET A 1 13.95 7.36 -15.57
C MET A 1 12.47 7.13 -15.38
N ASP A 2 12.07 5.87 -15.24
CA ASP A 2 10.67 5.57 -14.93
C ASP A 2 10.36 6.04 -13.50
N ALA A 3 9.11 6.42 -13.26
CA ALA A 3 8.71 6.86 -11.93
C ALA A 3 8.77 5.67 -10.94
N PRO A 4 9.24 5.88 -9.70
CA PRO A 4 9.30 4.83 -8.70
C PRO A 4 7.89 4.35 -8.30
N ASN A 5 7.81 3.13 -7.77
CA ASN A 5 6.58 2.63 -7.16
C ASN A 5 6.22 3.44 -5.90
N ARG A 6 4.96 3.85 -5.77
CA ARG A 6 4.49 4.55 -4.55
C ARG A 6 4.14 3.60 -3.41
N ALA A 7 3.76 2.37 -3.72
CA ALA A 7 3.48 1.32 -2.74
C ALA A 7 4.30 0.07 -3.04
N LEU A 8 4.88 -0.49 -1.99
CA LEU A 8 5.59 -1.76 -1.94
C LEU A 8 4.99 -2.62 -0.84
N VAL A 9 5.32 -3.90 -0.82
CA VAL A 9 4.93 -4.86 0.20
C VAL A 9 6.10 -5.75 0.56
N THR A 10 6.25 -6.09 1.84
CA THR A 10 7.29 -7.05 2.26
C THR A 10 6.91 -8.48 1.85
N GLU A 11 7.89 -9.37 1.68
CA GLU A 11 7.61 -10.78 1.39
C GLU A 11 6.70 -11.43 2.45
N ALA A 12 6.93 -11.13 3.74
CA ALA A 12 6.09 -11.61 4.83
C ALA A 12 4.63 -11.13 4.71
N ALA A 13 4.43 -9.86 4.36
CA ALA A 13 3.09 -9.34 4.10
C ALA A 13 2.47 -9.96 2.83
N ALA A 14 3.27 -10.21 1.79
CA ALA A 14 2.82 -10.89 0.57
C ALA A 14 2.38 -12.33 0.83
N GLU A 15 3.08 -13.08 1.68
CA GLU A 15 2.69 -14.45 2.11
C GLU A 15 1.33 -14.46 2.79
N LEU A 16 1.11 -13.53 3.72
CA LEU A 16 -0.18 -13.40 4.39
C LEU A 16 -1.28 -13.02 3.41
N LEU A 17 -1.02 -12.10 2.48
CA LEU A 17 -1.98 -11.73 1.44
C LEU A 17 -2.37 -12.91 0.55
N ARG A 18 -1.42 -13.77 0.17
CA ARG A 18 -1.74 -15.01 -0.58
C ARG A 18 -2.67 -15.93 0.21
N THR A 19 -2.43 -16.06 1.52
CA THR A 19 -3.28 -16.85 2.41
C THR A 19 -4.69 -16.28 2.51
N LEU A 20 -4.79 -14.96 2.67
CA LEU A 20 -6.07 -14.25 2.73
C LEU A 20 -6.82 -14.32 1.40
N GLN A 21 -6.12 -14.19 0.26
CA GLN A 21 -6.70 -14.32 -1.07
C GLN A 21 -7.31 -15.71 -1.28
N GLY A 22 -6.62 -16.77 -0.84
CA GLY A 22 -7.13 -18.14 -0.90
C GLY A 22 -8.44 -18.36 -0.12
N ARG A 23 -8.73 -17.51 0.89
CA ARG A 23 -9.92 -17.61 1.75
C ARG A 23 -11.03 -16.64 1.36
N HIS A 24 -10.67 -15.46 0.90
CA HIS A 24 -11.58 -14.33 0.73
C HIS A 24 -11.72 -13.87 -0.72
N GLY A 25 -10.90 -14.38 -1.65
CA GLY A 25 -10.87 -13.95 -3.05
C GLY A 25 -9.99 -12.73 -3.26
N ALA A 26 -10.32 -11.91 -4.27
CA ALA A 26 -9.59 -10.67 -4.54
C ALA A 26 -9.62 -9.75 -3.31
N LEU A 27 -8.51 -9.06 -3.06
CA LEU A 27 -8.33 -8.19 -1.90
C LEU A 27 -7.98 -6.78 -2.35
N MET A 28 -8.20 -5.80 -1.47
CA MET A 28 -7.75 -4.42 -1.62
C MET A 28 -7.20 -3.90 -0.30
N PHE A 29 -6.36 -2.87 -0.39
CA PHE A 29 -6.00 -2.03 0.74
C PHE A 29 -6.62 -0.65 0.62
N HIS A 30 -7.02 -0.09 1.75
CA HIS A 30 -7.19 1.35 1.90
C HIS A 30 -6.28 1.86 3.03
N GLN A 31 -5.36 2.76 2.69
CA GLN A 31 -4.49 3.44 3.63
C GLN A 31 -5.32 4.44 4.43
N SER A 32 -5.45 4.17 5.72
CA SER A 32 -6.15 5.06 6.65
C SER A 32 -5.22 6.13 7.21
N GLY A 33 -5.77 7.31 7.49
CA GLY A 33 -5.11 8.37 8.25
C GLY A 33 -5.58 8.29 9.69
N GLY A 34 -4.81 7.69 10.58
CA GLY A 34 -5.19 7.48 11.97
C GLY A 34 -4.94 8.70 12.85
N CYS A 35 -5.93 9.09 13.65
CA CYS A 35 -5.84 10.18 14.63
C CYS A 35 -5.25 9.74 16.01
N CYS A 36 -5.14 8.43 16.31
CA CYS A 36 -4.61 7.97 17.60
C CYS A 36 -3.69 6.72 17.57
N ASP A 37 -3.75 5.82 16.58
CA ASP A 37 -2.94 4.57 16.54
C ASP A 37 -1.99 4.45 15.33
N GLY A 38 -1.77 5.57 14.62
CA GLY A 38 -0.96 5.60 13.40
C GLY A 38 -1.73 5.18 12.14
N SER A 39 -1.15 5.51 10.99
CA SER A 39 -1.69 5.27 9.66
C SER A 39 -1.53 3.79 9.25
N SER A 40 -2.41 2.91 9.74
CA SER A 40 -2.42 1.51 9.32
C SER A 40 -3.08 1.33 7.94
N PRO A 41 -2.52 0.48 7.06
CA PRO A 41 -3.21 0.04 5.86
C PRO A 41 -4.24 -1.02 6.28
N MET A 42 -5.48 -0.85 5.85
CA MET A 42 -6.58 -1.78 6.16
C MET A 42 -6.84 -2.68 4.95
N CYS A 43 -6.87 -4.00 5.17
CA CYS A 43 -7.09 -5.01 4.13
C CYS A 43 -8.55 -5.47 4.12
N TYR A 44 -9.19 -5.43 2.95
CA TYR A 44 -10.59 -5.81 2.72
C TYR A 44 -10.70 -6.76 1.53
N PRO A 45 -11.80 -7.52 1.39
CA PRO A 45 -12.19 -8.07 0.09
C PRO A 45 -12.31 -6.93 -0.93
N ASP A 46 -11.93 -7.20 -2.18
CA ASP A 46 -12.01 -6.19 -3.24
C ASP A 46 -13.47 -5.76 -3.47
N GLY A 47 -13.71 -4.44 -3.45
CA GLY A 47 -15.04 -3.84 -3.58
C GLY A 47 -15.83 -3.64 -2.28
N ASP A 48 -15.40 -4.21 -1.15
CA ASP A 48 -16.09 -4.03 0.14
C ASP A 48 -15.84 -2.64 0.76
N PHE A 49 -14.71 -2.01 0.44
CA PHE A 49 -14.47 -0.61 0.75
C PHE A 49 -14.81 0.27 -0.46
N VAL A 50 -15.67 1.27 -0.25
CA VAL A 50 -16.07 2.21 -1.31
C VAL A 50 -14.91 3.17 -1.61
N VAL A 51 -14.28 2.98 -2.78
CA VAL A 51 -13.29 3.92 -3.33
C VAL A 51 -14.02 5.14 -3.87
N GLY A 52 -13.71 6.32 -3.35
CA GLY A 52 -14.26 7.58 -3.83
C GLY A 52 -13.55 8.09 -5.10
N ASP A 53 -14.22 8.95 -5.86
CA ASP A 53 -13.70 9.55 -7.09
C ASP A 53 -12.31 10.20 -6.94
N ARG A 54 -12.02 10.74 -5.75
CA ARG A 54 -10.78 11.45 -5.42
C ARG A 54 -9.77 10.60 -4.64
N ASP A 55 -10.09 9.34 -4.37
CA ASP A 55 -9.10 8.43 -3.83
C ASP A 55 -8.05 8.14 -4.90
N VAL A 56 -6.81 7.96 -4.47
CA VAL A 56 -5.66 7.80 -5.36
C VAL A 56 -5.15 6.37 -5.22
N LEU A 57 -4.92 5.74 -6.37
CA LEU A 57 -4.27 4.44 -6.43
C LEU A 57 -2.76 4.63 -6.30
N LEU A 58 -2.17 4.14 -5.21
CA LEU A 58 -0.73 4.15 -5.00
C LEU A 58 -0.03 3.07 -5.84
N GLY A 59 -0.72 1.98 -6.12
CA GLY A 59 -0.22 0.89 -6.95
C GLY A 59 -1.09 -0.34 -6.82
N VAL A 60 -0.78 -1.34 -7.63
CA VAL A 60 -1.33 -2.69 -7.52
C VAL A 60 -0.18 -3.61 -7.16
N LEU A 61 -0.17 -4.16 -5.95
CA LEU A 61 0.88 -5.05 -5.47
C LEU A 61 0.86 -6.35 -6.28
N ASP A 62 2.05 -6.87 -6.60
CA ASP A 62 2.21 -8.07 -7.42
C ASP A 62 2.03 -9.36 -6.59
N VAL A 63 0.86 -9.49 -5.96
CA VAL A 63 0.48 -10.64 -5.12
C VAL A 63 -0.81 -11.28 -5.66
N GLY A 64 -0.72 -12.54 -6.07
CA GLY A 64 -1.83 -13.23 -6.73
C GLY A 64 -2.22 -12.53 -8.04
N ASP A 65 -3.51 -12.22 -8.19
CA ASP A 65 -4.04 -11.47 -9.34
C ASP A 65 -3.88 -9.94 -9.22
N GLY A 66 -3.18 -9.49 -8.18
CA GLY A 66 -2.96 -8.08 -7.88
C GLY A 66 -3.78 -7.60 -6.68
N VAL A 67 -3.19 -6.72 -5.87
CA VAL A 67 -3.88 -6.10 -4.72
C VAL A 67 -3.76 -4.57 -4.82
N PRO A 68 -4.84 -3.84 -5.19
CA PRO A 68 -4.79 -2.39 -5.29
C PRO A 68 -4.66 -1.76 -3.90
N VAL A 69 -3.84 -0.71 -3.81
CA VAL A 69 -3.59 0.07 -2.59
C VAL A 69 -4.11 1.49 -2.81
N TRP A 70 -5.20 1.82 -2.13
CA TRP A 70 -5.85 3.12 -2.21
C TRP A 70 -5.49 4.02 -1.04
N ILE A 71 -5.53 5.33 -1.25
CA ILE A 71 -5.44 6.34 -0.20
C ILE A 71 -6.36 7.50 -0.53
N SER A 72 -6.95 8.15 0.46
CA SER A 72 -7.78 9.34 0.19
C SER A 72 -6.97 10.49 -0.41
N GLY A 73 -7.56 11.29 -1.31
CA GLY A 73 -6.90 12.45 -1.92
C GLY A 73 -6.21 13.42 -0.93
N PRO A 74 -6.84 13.84 0.17
CA PRO A 74 -6.18 14.71 1.16
C PRO A 74 -4.96 14.08 1.82
N GLN A 75 -5.02 12.77 2.11
CA GLN A 75 -3.87 12.04 2.65
C GLN A 75 -2.78 11.85 1.60
N PHE A 76 -3.16 11.60 0.33
CA PHE A 76 -2.19 11.55 -0.77
C PHE A 76 -1.40 12.85 -0.84
N GLU A 77 -2.04 14.03 -0.80
CA GLU A 77 -1.32 15.30 -0.86
C GLU A 77 -0.31 15.48 0.29
N ALA A 78 -0.63 14.96 1.48
CA ALA A 78 0.28 15.00 2.62
C ALA A 78 1.43 13.97 2.52
N TRP A 79 1.25 12.86 1.80
CA TRP A 79 2.19 11.73 1.76
C TRP A 79 2.80 11.47 0.37
N LYS A 80 2.50 12.27 -0.65
CA LYS A 80 2.93 12.04 -2.04
C LYS A 80 4.45 12.02 -2.25
N HIS A 81 5.21 12.51 -1.28
CA HIS A 81 6.68 12.52 -1.23
C HIS A 81 7.26 11.33 -0.45
N THR A 82 6.44 10.33 -0.12
CA THR A 82 6.82 9.16 0.66
C THR A 82 6.43 7.89 -0.08
N GLN A 83 7.37 6.97 -0.19
CA GLN A 83 7.14 5.59 -0.59
C GLN A 83 6.55 4.82 0.59
N LEU A 84 5.41 4.20 0.34
CA LEU A 84 4.73 3.34 1.31
C LEU A 84 5.24 1.91 1.18
N VAL A 85 5.64 1.31 2.28
CA VAL A 85 5.96 -0.12 2.35
C VAL A 85 5.01 -0.80 3.33
N ILE A 86 4.14 -1.65 2.82
CA ILE A 86 3.20 -2.44 3.63
C ILE A 86 3.94 -3.64 4.19
N ASP A 87 3.92 -3.76 5.51
CA ASP A 87 4.56 -4.83 6.25
C ASP A 87 3.58 -5.47 7.23
N VAL A 88 3.96 -6.57 7.86
CA VAL A 88 3.12 -7.30 8.80
C VAL A 88 3.89 -7.71 10.05
N VAL A 89 3.24 -7.63 11.21
CA VAL A 89 3.77 -8.11 12.48
C VAL A 89 2.69 -8.88 13.25
N PRO A 90 3.07 -9.76 14.20
CA PRO A 90 2.12 -10.30 15.18
C PRO A 90 1.48 -9.16 15.97
N GLY A 91 0.17 -9.24 16.19
CA GLY A 91 -0.55 -8.22 16.95
C GLY A 91 -2.04 -8.18 16.62
N ARG A 92 -2.75 -7.30 17.32
CA ARG A 92 -4.16 -7.07 17.04
C ARG A 92 -4.29 -6.11 15.86
N GLY A 93 -4.68 -6.63 14.69
CA GLY A 93 -5.03 -5.81 13.53
C GLY A 93 -6.19 -4.84 13.81
N GLY A 94 -6.44 -3.92 12.86
CA GLY A 94 -7.62 -3.06 12.93
C GLY A 94 -8.89 -3.92 12.93
N GLY A 95 -9.90 -3.56 13.74
CA GLY A 95 -11.08 -4.42 13.99
C GLY A 95 -11.90 -4.81 12.75
N PHE A 96 -11.66 -4.17 11.61
CA PHE A 96 -12.31 -4.44 10.32
C PHE A 96 -11.35 -5.03 9.26
N SER A 97 -10.07 -5.24 9.59
CA SER A 97 -9.06 -5.72 8.65
C SER A 97 -9.01 -7.24 8.64
N LEU A 98 -8.88 -7.85 7.46
CA LEU A 98 -9.00 -9.30 7.27
C LEU A 98 -7.94 -10.14 7.99
N GLU A 99 -6.76 -9.59 8.30
CA GLU A 99 -5.71 -10.30 9.00
C GLU A 99 -5.92 -10.42 10.52
N ALA A 100 -6.83 -9.62 11.09
CA ALA A 100 -7.03 -9.57 12.53
C ALA A 100 -7.34 -10.94 13.18
N PRO A 101 -8.15 -11.83 12.57
CA PRO A 101 -8.38 -13.19 13.09
C PRO A 101 -7.15 -14.09 13.06
N GLU A 102 -6.13 -13.77 12.25
CA GLU A 102 -4.88 -14.52 12.15
C GLU A 102 -3.87 -14.13 13.24
N GLY A 103 -4.23 -13.20 14.13
CA GLY A 103 -3.32 -12.69 15.17
C GLY A 103 -2.19 -11.82 14.60
N MET A 104 -2.37 -11.31 13.38
CA MET A 104 -1.45 -10.44 12.67
C MET A 104 -2.02 -9.03 12.56
N ARG A 105 -1.15 -8.08 12.20
CA ARG A 105 -1.50 -6.70 11.89
C ARG A 105 -0.66 -6.19 10.74
N PHE A 106 -1.31 -5.64 9.72
CA PHE A 106 -0.60 -4.85 8.71
C PHE A 106 -0.22 -3.46 9.24
N LEU A 107 0.92 -2.97 8.78
CA LEU A 107 1.43 -1.66 9.12
C LEU A 107 2.12 -1.02 7.92
N SER A 108 2.20 0.30 7.95
CA SER A 108 2.81 1.09 6.89
C SER A 108 4.13 1.66 7.38
N ARG A 109 5.20 1.38 6.64
CA ARG A 109 6.50 2.02 6.80
C ARG A 109 6.67 3.05 5.69
N GLY A 110 7.43 4.11 5.97
CA GLY A 110 7.66 5.20 5.04
C GLY A 110 9.14 5.37 4.72
N ARG A 111 9.44 5.59 3.44
CA ARG A 111 10.74 6.09 2.95
C ARG A 111 10.49 7.39 2.19
N ALA A 112 11.23 8.45 2.48
CA ALA A 112 11.14 9.67 1.70
C ALA A 112 11.71 9.44 0.28
N PHE A 113 10.99 9.91 -0.75
CA PHE A 113 11.54 9.93 -2.11
C PHE A 113 12.69 10.94 -2.21
N THR A 114 13.69 10.61 -3.02
CA THR A 114 14.73 11.54 -3.46
C THR A 114 14.16 12.63 -4.37
N ASP A 115 14.91 13.70 -4.60
CA ASP A 115 14.48 14.79 -5.49
C ASP A 115 14.25 14.33 -6.94
N ASP A 116 15.09 13.40 -7.42
CA ASP A 116 14.94 12.83 -8.77
C ASP A 116 13.70 11.94 -8.87
N GLU A 117 13.43 11.14 -7.84
CA GLU A 117 12.20 10.33 -7.73
C GLU A 117 10.95 11.22 -7.67
N ASN A 118 10.95 12.27 -6.85
CA ASN A 118 9.85 13.24 -6.79
C ASN A 118 9.62 13.90 -8.16
N ARG A 119 10.68 14.31 -8.86
CA ARG A 119 10.56 14.91 -10.20
C ARG A 119 9.99 13.95 -11.23
N ALA A 120 10.37 12.67 -11.18
CA ALA A 120 9.80 11.64 -12.04
C ALA A 120 8.31 11.42 -11.73
N LEU A 121 7.94 11.41 -10.44
CA LEU A 121 6.55 11.27 -9.99
C LEU A 121 5.66 12.46 -10.36
N GLU A 122 6.19 13.69 -10.37
CA GLU A 122 5.46 14.89 -10.80
C GLU A 122 5.09 14.86 -12.28
N GLN A 123 5.84 14.13 -13.10
CA GLN A 123 5.56 13.94 -14.53
C GLN A 123 4.52 12.84 -14.79
N ALA A 124 4.17 12.04 -13.77
CA ALA A 124 3.21 10.95 -13.85
C ALA A 124 1.96 11.28 -13.03
N ALA A 125 0.88 11.68 -13.70
CA ALA A 125 -0.39 11.94 -13.03
C ALA A 125 -0.87 10.69 -12.28
N PRO A 126 -1.23 10.79 -10.99
CA PRO A 126 -1.77 9.66 -10.24
C PRO A 126 -3.12 9.22 -10.83
N VAL A 127 -3.39 7.92 -10.79
CA VAL A 127 -4.70 7.37 -11.16
C VAL A 127 -5.66 7.58 -9.99
N THR A 128 -6.77 8.27 -10.25
CA THR A 128 -7.84 8.46 -9.25
C THR A 128 -8.88 7.33 -9.31
N GLY A 129 -9.74 7.23 -8.30
CA GLY A 129 -10.88 6.31 -8.29
C GLY A 129 -11.76 6.51 -9.52
N ALA A 130 -12.03 7.76 -9.90
CA ALA A 130 -12.81 8.08 -11.10
C ALA A 130 -12.09 7.67 -12.40
N ASP A 131 -10.77 7.78 -12.47
CA ASP A 131 -9.99 7.29 -13.61
C ASP A 131 -10.04 5.76 -13.70
N TYR A 132 -9.90 5.09 -12.57
CA TYR A 132 -9.90 3.63 -12.48
C TYR A 132 -11.25 3.03 -12.85
N GLU A 133 -12.36 3.64 -12.43
CA GLU A 133 -13.71 3.26 -12.86
C GLU A 133 -13.87 3.39 -14.39
N ARG A 134 -13.28 4.41 -15.01
CA ARG A 134 -13.24 4.58 -16.47
C ARG A 134 -12.29 3.62 -17.20
N GLY A 135 -11.62 2.72 -16.48
CA GLY A 135 -10.71 1.72 -17.06
C GLY A 135 -9.26 2.18 -17.19
N VAL A 136 -8.88 3.36 -16.67
CA VAL A 136 -7.48 3.77 -16.60
C VAL A 136 -6.75 2.88 -15.60
N ARG A 137 -5.56 2.40 -15.95
CA ARG A 137 -4.72 1.58 -15.08
C ARG A 137 -3.34 2.20 -14.97
N PRO A 138 -2.71 2.16 -13.77
CA PRO A 138 -1.37 2.72 -13.61
C PRO A 138 -0.36 1.85 -14.36
N PRO A 139 0.77 2.43 -14.78
CA PRO A 139 1.86 1.65 -15.35
C PRO A 139 2.41 0.63 -14.32
N SER A 140 2.72 -0.58 -14.78
CA SER A 140 3.41 -1.59 -13.99
C SER A 140 4.93 -1.36 -14.06
N HIS A 141 5.57 -1.01 -12.96
CA HIS A 141 7.01 -0.82 -12.89
C HIS A 141 7.64 -1.87 -11.98
N GLY A 142 8.25 -2.90 -12.56
CA GLY A 142 8.95 -3.95 -11.81
C GLY A 142 8.07 -4.68 -10.77
N THR A 143 8.73 -5.41 -9.86
CA THR A 143 8.07 -6.01 -8.71
C THR A 143 7.85 -4.98 -7.60
N ARG A 144 6.74 -5.11 -6.89
CA ARG A 144 6.41 -4.35 -5.68
C ARG A 144 6.61 -5.15 -4.41
N VAL A 145 7.12 -6.38 -4.51
CA VAL A 145 7.51 -7.20 -3.36
C VAL A 145 8.99 -6.96 -3.05
N VAL A 146 9.28 -6.59 -1.80
CA VAL A 146 10.64 -6.34 -1.29
C VAL A 146 10.96 -7.25 -0.10
N SER A 147 12.23 -7.61 0.05
CA SER A 147 12.78 -8.42 1.13
C SER A 147 13.66 -7.58 2.07
N GLU A 148 13.96 -8.12 3.26
CA GLU A 148 15.02 -7.55 4.11
C GLU A 148 16.37 -7.55 3.35
N GLY A 149 17.10 -6.43 3.38
CA GLY A 149 18.32 -6.24 2.60
C GLY A 149 18.11 -5.56 1.24
N ASP A 150 16.87 -5.35 0.80
CA ASP A 150 16.59 -4.47 -0.34
C ASP A 150 16.74 -3.01 0.08
N ALA A 151 17.38 -2.19 -0.77
CA ALA A 151 17.69 -0.79 -0.46
C ALA A 151 16.44 0.04 -0.11
N GLU A 152 15.31 -0.27 -0.74
CA GLU A 152 14.02 0.37 -0.48
C GLU A 152 13.44 0.00 0.89
N PHE A 153 13.61 -1.26 1.33
CA PHE A 153 13.17 -1.69 2.66
C PHE A 153 14.12 -1.18 3.73
N ASP A 154 15.43 -1.28 3.53
CA ASP A 154 16.44 -0.84 4.50
C ASP A 154 16.43 0.67 4.72
N ALA A 155 15.91 1.44 3.76
CA ALA A 155 15.74 2.89 3.86
C ALA A 155 14.46 3.33 4.58
N VAL A 156 13.55 2.41 4.96
CA VAL A 156 12.38 2.78 5.75
C VAL A 156 12.77 3.02 7.22
N CYS A 157 12.02 3.89 7.92
CA CYS A 157 12.24 4.05 9.36
C CYS A 157 12.05 2.70 10.09
N PRO A 158 13.01 2.27 10.93
CA PRO A 158 12.86 1.06 11.72
C PRO A 158 11.69 1.24 12.69
N LEU A 159 10.96 0.15 12.94
CA LEU A 159 9.97 0.16 14.00
C LEU A 159 10.68 0.42 15.34
N PRO A 160 10.12 1.27 16.22
CA PRO A 160 10.64 1.38 17.58
C PRO A 160 10.60 -0.01 18.21
N GLN A 161 11.75 -0.50 18.66
CA GLN A 161 11.80 -1.73 19.44
C GLN A 161 11.11 -1.43 20.77
N GLY A 162 9.94 -2.05 20.98
CA GLY A 162 9.18 -1.97 22.23
C GLY A 162 9.85 -2.71 23.37
#